data_AF-A0A8T0Z652-F1
#
_entry.id   AF-A0A8T0Z652-F1
#
_cell.length_a   1.000
_cell.length_b   1.000
_cell.length_c   1.000
_cell.angle_alpha   90.00
_cell.angle_beta   90.00
_cell.angle_gamma   90.00
#
_symmetry.space_group_name_H-M   'P 1'
#
loop_
_entity.id
_entity.type
_entity.pdbx_description
1 polymer ?
#
loop_
_entity_poly.entity_id
_entity_poly.type
_entity_poly.pdbx_seq_one_letter_code
_entity_poly.pdbx_strand_id
1 'polypeptide(L)'
;MDRLIRDFPSGDMKTRELKCVGWRATRGCSPNGPRDPEKDENCTQIIPRGESGYCEVDDTDSGERFRVMRRHCNSLIHTEALKPSFQLPNMNEARRDGVVMVVYPKLLAKTLLRRFALESTQFSPDA
;
A
#
# COMPACT_ATOMS: atom_id res chain seq x y z
N MET A 1 13.09 14.20 -17.43
CA MET A 1 12.23 13.09 -17.89
C MET A 1 11.19 12.84 -16.80
N ASP A 2 9.92 13.14 -17.06
CA ASP A 2 8.85 12.79 -16.13
C ASP A 2 8.59 11.28 -16.20
N ARG A 3 8.79 10.57 -15.08
CA ARG A 3 8.42 9.16 -14.98
C ARG A 3 6.90 9.05 -14.90
N LEU A 4 6.31 8.25 -15.78
CA LEU A 4 4.88 7.97 -15.77
C LEU A 4 4.50 7.17 -14.51
N ILE A 5 3.53 7.67 -13.77
CA ILE A 5 3.02 7.04 -12.55
C ILE A 5 1.70 6.36 -12.86
N ARG A 6 1.58 5.05 -12.59
CA ARG A 6 0.41 4.23 -12.93
C ARG A 6 -0.26 3.67 -11.68
N ASP A 7 -1.49 3.20 -11.77
CA ASP A 7 -2.08 2.46 -10.66
C ASP A 7 -1.43 1.08 -10.54
N PHE A 8 -1.32 0.56 -9.32
CA PHE A 8 -0.77 -0.76 -9.09
C PHE A 8 -1.69 -1.84 -9.70
N PRO A 9 -1.16 -2.76 -10.53
CA PRO A 9 -1.98 -3.76 -11.23
C PRO A 9 -2.56 -4.77 -10.22
N SER A 10 -3.89 -4.86 -10.16
CA SER A 10 -4.60 -5.66 -9.14
C SER A 10 -4.79 -7.15 -9.51
N GLY A 11 -4.05 -7.68 -10.49
CA GLY A 11 -4.16 -9.08 -10.94
C GLY A 11 -2.84 -9.74 -11.29
N ASP A 12 -1.72 -9.02 -11.17
CA ASP A 12 -0.41 -9.54 -11.48
C ASP A 12 0.14 -10.30 -10.26
N MET A 13 0.35 -11.61 -10.38
CA MET A 13 1.02 -12.42 -9.35
C MET A 13 2.55 -12.24 -9.35
N LYS A 14 3.05 -11.10 -9.84
CA LYS A 14 4.48 -10.80 -9.90
C LYS A 14 4.95 -10.31 -8.53
N THR A 15 5.97 -10.95 -7.97
CA THR A 15 6.68 -10.42 -6.79
C THR A 15 7.42 -9.15 -7.20
N ARG A 16 7.19 -8.06 -6.47
CA ARG A 16 7.83 -6.76 -6.70
C ARG A 16 8.45 -6.26 -5.40
N GLU A 17 9.64 -5.67 -5.50
CA GLU A 17 10.33 -5.03 -4.38
C GLU A 17 9.92 -3.55 -4.37
N LEU A 18 8.91 -3.22 -3.57
CA LEU A 18 8.32 -1.87 -3.54
C LEU A 18 8.93 -1.02 -2.43
N LYS A 19 9.46 0.13 -2.81
CA LYS A 19 9.95 1.17 -1.91
C LYS A 19 8.98 2.34 -1.86
N CYS A 20 8.55 2.73 -0.67
CA CYS A 20 7.72 3.91 -0.52
C CYS A 20 8.47 5.19 -0.90
N VAL A 21 7.80 6.04 -1.68
CA VAL A 21 8.28 7.38 -2.05
C VAL A 21 7.62 8.43 -1.17
N GLY A 22 6.31 8.32 -0.95
CA GLY A 22 5.56 9.22 -0.08
C GLY A 22 4.08 9.27 -0.40
N TRP A 23 3.35 9.99 0.43
CA TRP A 23 1.95 10.33 0.22
C TRP A 23 1.81 11.54 -0.70
N ARG A 24 0.82 11.45 -1.58
CA ARG A 24 0.45 12.47 -2.55
C ARG A 24 -0.95 12.93 -2.26
N ALA A 25 -1.07 14.06 -1.58
CA ALA A 25 -2.37 14.64 -1.26
C ALA A 25 -3.08 15.15 -2.52
N THR A 26 -4.39 15.00 -2.53
CA THR A 26 -5.23 15.49 -3.61
C THR A 26 -6.43 16.23 -3.05
N ARG A 27 -6.96 17.16 -3.82
CA ARG A 27 -8.15 17.94 -3.47
C ARG A 27 -9.42 17.31 -4.03
N GLY A 28 -10.56 17.83 -3.58
CA GLY A 28 -11.88 17.40 -4.06
C GLY A 28 -12.30 16.01 -3.58
N CYS A 29 -11.75 15.55 -2.45
CA CYS A 29 -12.08 14.26 -1.84
C CYS A 29 -11.95 13.06 -2.77
N SER A 30 -11.04 13.16 -3.74
CA SER A 30 -10.80 12.13 -4.74
C SER A 30 -9.31 11.88 -4.87
N PRO A 31 -8.84 10.62 -4.84
CA PRO A 31 -7.45 10.26 -5.10
C PRO A 31 -7.02 10.56 -6.55
N ASN A 32 -7.98 10.77 -7.48
CA ASN A 32 -7.70 11.25 -8.84
C ASN A 32 -7.82 12.78 -8.97
N GLY A 33 -8.10 13.47 -7.88
CA GLY A 33 -8.27 14.92 -7.88
C GLY A 33 -6.95 15.66 -8.13
N PRO A 34 -7.00 17.00 -8.27
CA PRO A 34 -5.82 17.82 -8.42
C PRO A 34 -4.84 17.62 -7.25
N ARG A 35 -3.54 17.66 -7.54
CA ARG A 35 -2.49 17.52 -6.53
C ARG A 35 -2.52 18.69 -5.54
N ASP A 36 -2.22 18.38 -4.28
CA ASP A 36 -2.03 19.34 -3.21
C ASP A 36 -0.62 19.17 -2.59
N PRO A 37 0.43 19.72 -3.22
CA PRO A 37 1.81 19.46 -2.78
C PRO A 37 2.13 19.95 -1.36
N GLU A 38 1.36 20.91 -0.85
CA GLU A 38 1.53 21.45 0.51
C GLU A 38 1.15 20.45 1.60
N LYS A 39 0.34 19.44 1.24
CA LYS A 39 -0.11 18.37 2.13
C LYS A 39 0.50 17.01 1.79
N ASP A 40 1.52 16.99 0.95
CA ASP A 40 2.30 15.78 0.74
C ASP A 40 3.03 15.41 2.01
N GLU A 41 3.06 14.12 2.29
CA GLU A 41 3.66 13.58 3.50
C GLU A 41 4.68 12.51 3.13
N ASN A 42 5.65 12.30 4.02
CA ASN A 42 6.60 11.20 3.85
C ASN A 42 5.98 9.87 4.31
N CYS A 43 6.69 8.78 4.05
CA CYS A 43 6.21 7.42 4.31
C CYS A 43 5.97 7.09 5.80
N THR A 44 6.58 7.81 6.73
CA THR A 44 6.47 7.55 8.17
C THR A 44 5.40 8.40 8.84
N GLN A 45 4.92 9.45 8.16
CA GLN A 45 3.88 10.31 8.70
C GLN A 45 2.51 9.66 8.60
N ILE A 46 1.72 9.92 9.63
CA ILE A 46 0.33 9.47 9.70
C ILE A 46 -0.51 10.46 8.91
N ILE A 47 -1.17 9.98 7.86
CA ILE A 47 -2.03 10.83 7.03
C ILE A 47 -3.33 11.15 7.78
N PRO A 48 -3.63 12.45 8.05
CA PRO A 48 -4.80 12.85 8.81
C PRO A 48 -6.13 12.34 8.22
N ARG A 49 -7.19 12.38 9.03
CA ARG A 49 -8.56 12.18 8.55
C ARG A 49 -8.98 13.32 7.62
N GLY A 50 -9.93 13.03 6.73
CA GLY A 50 -10.45 14.03 5.81
C GLY A 50 -9.53 14.33 4.64
N GLU A 51 -8.34 13.72 4.57
CA GLU A 51 -7.43 13.87 3.44
C GLU A 51 -7.73 12.83 2.34
N SER A 52 -7.72 13.29 1.09
CA SER A 52 -7.71 12.43 -0.09
C SER A 52 -6.35 12.40 -0.75
N GLY A 53 -6.05 11.31 -1.44
CA GLY A 53 -4.76 11.16 -2.09
C GLY A 53 -4.38 9.70 -2.32
N TYR A 54 -3.13 9.46 -2.63
CA TYR A 54 -2.58 8.13 -2.85
C TYR A 54 -1.13 8.08 -2.42
N CYS A 55 -0.62 6.88 -2.19
CA CYS A 55 0.79 6.68 -1.91
C CYS A 55 1.52 6.33 -3.21
N GLU A 56 2.69 6.93 -3.40
CA GLU A 56 3.60 6.54 -4.46
C GLU A 56 4.61 5.52 -3.94
N VAL A 57 4.83 4.47 -4.72
CA VAL A 57 5.85 3.46 -4.48
C VAL A 57 6.67 3.25 -5.75
N ASP A 58 7.97 3.13 -5.59
CA ASP A 58 8.90 2.74 -6.65
C ASP A 58 9.14 1.23 -6.56
N ASP A 59 9.03 0.53 -7.68
CA ASP A 59 9.52 -0.83 -7.82
C ASP A 59 11.02 -0.79 -8.10
N THR A 60 11.84 -1.27 -7.17
CA THR A 60 13.30 -1.21 -7.31
C THR A 60 13.83 -2.17 -8.37
N ASP A 61 13.06 -3.20 -8.71
CA ASP A 61 13.47 -4.21 -9.70
C ASP A 61 13.20 -3.74 -11.12
N SER A 62 12.05 -3.10 -11.37
CA SER A 62 11.67 -2.61 -12.71
C SER A 62 11.95 -1.13 -12.94
N GLY A 63 12.14 -0.34 -11.87
CA GLY A 63 12.22 1.12 -11.94
C GLY A 63 10.88 1.81 -12.21
N GLU A 64 9.76 1.07 -12.17
CA GLU A 64 8.42 1.60 -12.36
C GLU A 64 7.89 2.31 -11.11
N ARG A 65 6.96 3.24 -11.28
CA ARG A 65 6.30 3.95 -10.18
C ARG A 65 4.80 3.73 -10.16
N PHE A 66 4.27 3.40 -9.00
CA PHE A 66 2.87 3.04 -8.82
C PHE A 66 2.15 3.91 -7.78
N ARG A 67 0.84 4.12 -8.01
CA ARG A 67 -0.14 4.63 -7.05
C ARG A 67 -0.76 3.45 -6.33
N VAL A 68 -0.66 3.47 -5.01
CA VAL A 68 -1.28 2.49 -4.09
C VAL A 68 -2.09 3.23 -3.03
N MET A 69 -2.86 2.48 -2.24
CA MET A 69 -3.56 3.00 -1.05
C MET A 69 -4.34 4.29 -1.34
N ARG A 70 -5.10 4.30 -2.44
CA ARG A 70 -5.91 5.44 -2.87
C ARG A 70 -7.00 5.71 -1.83
N ARG A 71 -7.04 6.94 -1.28
CA ARG A 71 -8.02 7.35 -0.27
C ARG A 71 -8.88 8.52 -0.75
N HIS A 72 -10.11 8.48 -0.29
CA HIS A 72 -11.06 9.59 -0.32
C HIS A 72 -11.15 10.20 1.09
N CYS A 73 -11.60 11.45 1.23
CA CYS A 73 -11.77 12.10 2.54
C CYS A 73 -12.55 11.23 3.55
N ASN A 74 -13.50 10.43 3.05
CA ASN A 74 -14.44 9.65 3.86
C ASN A 74 -14.05 8.18 4.01
N SER A 75 -12.90 7.74 3.50
CA SER A 75 -12.58 6.30 3.34
C SER A 75 -12.27 5.53 4.63
N LEU A 76 -12.45 6.13 5.81
CA LEU A 76 -12.27 5.46 7.12
C LEU A 76 -13.47 5.64 8.05
N ILE A 77 -14.59 6.13 7.55
CA ILE A 77 -15.80 6.24 8.34
C ILE A 77 -16.59 4.95 8.18
N HIS A 78 -16.33 3.97 9.05
CA HIS A 78 -17.42 3.10 9.46
C HIS A 78 -18.30 4.00 10.33
N THR A 79 -19.43 4.45 9.79
CA THR A 79 -20.34 5.41 10.44
C THR A 79 -20.74 4.97 11.85
N GLU A 80 -20.76 3.66 12.11
CA GLU A 80 -21.00 3.06 13.43
C GLU A 80 -19.92 3.37 14.47
N ALA A 81 -18.66 3.55 14.07
CA ALA A 81 -17.55 3.88 14.97
C ALA A 81 -17.50 5.37 15.36
N LEU A 82 -18.34 6.21 14.73
CA LEU A 82 -18.51 7.62 15.08
C LEU A 82 -19.59 7.86 16.13
N LYS A 83 -20.30 6.81 16.57
CA LYS A 83 -21.26 6.94 17.67
C LYS A 83 -20.50 7.35 18.95
N PRO A 84 -20.96 8.39 19.69
CA PRO A 84 -20.31 8.84 20.92
C PRO A 84 -20.15 7.73 21.98
N SER A 85 -20.98 6.69 21.90
CA SER A 85 -21.00 5.53 22.80
C SER A 85 -20.08 4.37 22.36
N PHE A 86 -19.38 4.47 21.24
CA PHE A 86 -18.44 3.43 20.81
C PHE A 86 -17.10 3.59 21.54
N GLN A 87 -16.94 2.84 22.64
CA GLN A 87 -15.70 2.73 23.39
C GLN A 87 -14.95 1.46 22.97
N LEU A 88 -13.75 1.62 22.42
CA LEU A 88 -12.84 0.50 22.25
C LEU A 88 -12.30 0.09 23.63
N PRO A 89 -12.29 -1.20 23.98
CA PRO A 89 -11.62 -1.63 25.20
C PRO A 89 -10.12 -1.30 25.09
N ASN A 90 -9.57 -0.60 26.09
CA ASN A 90 -8.16 -0.21 26.25
C ASN A 90 -7.66 1.05 25.47
N MET A 91 -8.46 2.10 25.30
CA MET A 91 -7.97 3.39 24.78
C MET A 91 -7.43 4.29 25.90
N ASN A 92 -6.12 4.24 26.16
CA ASN A 92 -5.45 5.08 27.19
C ASN A 92 -4.62 6.23 26.59
N GLU A 93 -4.76 6.54 25.30
CA GLU A 93 -4.17 7.72 24.66
C GLU A 93 -5.17 8.32 23.67
N ALA A 94 -5.15 9.65 23.54
CA ALA A 94 -6.00 10.42 22.63
C ALA A 94 -6.16 9.70 21.29
N ARG A 95 -7.41 9.45 20.89
CA ARG A 95 -7.83 8.76 19.67
C ARG A 95 -6.97 9.16 18.46
N ARG A 96 -5.88 8.40 18.21
CA ARG A 96 -4.92 8.63 17.12
C ARG A 96 -5.50 8.05 15.85
N ASP A 97 -6.08 8.97 15.11
CA ASP A 97 -7.00 8.72 14.03
C ASP A 97 -6.28 8.77 12.69
N GLY A 98 -5.57 7.69 12.35
CA GLY A 98 -4.84 7.63 11.08
C GLY A 98 -4.44 6.23 10.66
N VAL A 99 -4.15 6.09 9.36
CA VAL A 99 -3.65 4.84 8.79
C VAL A 99 -2.14 4.91 8.80
N VAL A 100 -1.52 4.04 9.60
CA VAL A 100 -0.08 3.78 9.49
C VAL A 100 0.12 2.93 8.24
N MET A 101 0.94 3.41 7.31
CA MET A 101 1.41 2.59 6.21
C MET A 101 2.40 1.55 6.74
N VAL A 102 1.96 0.32 6.88
CA VAL A 102 2.87 -0.82 7.02
C VAL A 102 3.13 -1.35 5.61
N VAL A 103 4.12 -0.78 4.92
CA VAL A 103 4.69 -1.43 3.74
C VAL A 103 5.53 -2.57 4.29
N TYR A 104 4.94 -3.76 4.39
CA TYR A 104 5.68 -4.97 4.75
C TYR A 104 6.80 -5.15 3.71
N PRO A 105 8.08 -5.15 4.10
CA PRO A 105 9.16 -5.35 3.14
C PRO A 105 9.20 -6.76 2.55
N LYS A 106 8.32 -7.70 2.97
CA LYS A 106 8.26 -9.06 2.43
C LYS A 106 6.85 -9.62 2.58
N LEU A 107 6.10 -9.74 1.48
CA LEU A 107 5.10 -10.80 1.39
C LEU A 107 5.88 -12.12 1.26
N LEU A 108 6.22 -12.70 2.41
CA LEU A 108 6.93 -13.96 2.49
C LEU A 108 6.09 -15.08 1.87
N ALA A 109 6.50 -15.55 0.68
CA ALA A 109 6.44 -16.96 0.31
C ALA A 109 7.46 -17.34 -0.78
N LYS A 110 8.68 -16.74 -0.78
CA LYS A 110 9.81 -17.32 -1.53
C LYS A 110 10.20 -18.73 -1.03
N THR A 111 9.64 -19.19 0.10
CA THR A 111 9.87 -20.52 0.68
C THR A 111 8.82 -21.58 0.35
N LEU A 112 7.64 -21.23 -0.21
CA LEU A 112 6.62 -22.23 -0.56
C LEU A 112 6.77 -22.78 -1.99
N LEU A 113 7.42 -22.06 -2.90
CA LEU A 113 7.62 -22.54 -4.29
C LEU A 113 8.94 -23.30 -4.50
N ARG A 114 9.88 -23.28 -3.55
CA ARG A 114 11.17 -23.99 -3.70
C ARG A 114 11.13 -25.48 -3.32
N ARG A 115 10.05 -25.99 -2.71
CA ARG A 115 9.96 -27.42 -2.37
C ARG A 115 9.32 -28.31 -3.43
N PHE A 116 8.64 -27.75 -4.44
CA PHE A 116 7.97 -28.55 -5.47
C PHE A 116 8.67 -28.61 -6.83
N ALA A 117 9.79 -27.89 -7.03
CA ALA A 117 10.45 -27.80 -8.33
C ALA A 117 11.76 -28.61 -8.46
N LEU A 118 12.09 -29.51 -7.52
CA LEU A 118 13.28 -30.37 -7.61
C LEU A 118 12.98 -31.85 -7.86
N GLU A 119 11.71 -32.27 -7.94
CA GLU A 119 11.36 -33.69 -8.12
C GLU A 119 11.02 -34.08 -9.57
N SER A 120 11.41 -33.28 -10.56
CA SER A 120 11.18 -33.65 -11.97
C SER A 120 12.34 -33.21 -12.86
N THR A 121 13.44 -33.95 -12.82
CA THR A 121 14.25 -34.24 -14.02
C THR A 121 15.33 -35.27 -13.69
N GLN A 122 15.38 -36.33 -14.51
CA GLN A 122 16.48 -37.31 -14.68
C GLN A 122 16.65 -38.44 -13.63
N PHE A 123 15.99 -39.58 -13.87
CA PHE A 123 16.72 -40.85 -14.02
C PHE A 123 15.88 -41.89 -14.79
N SER A 124 16.16 -42.02 -16.09
CA SER A 124 15.97 -43.27 -16.84
C SER A 124 17.23 -43.42 -17.70
N PRO A 125 17.91 -44.56 -17.57
CA PRO A 125 18.35 -45.26 -18.76
C PRO A 125 18.02 -46.76 -18.67
N ASP A 126 17.28 -47.24 -19.67
CA ASP A 126 17.37 -48.63 -20.11
C ASP A 126 18.68 -48.80 -20.92
N ALA A 127 19.57 -49.68 -20.45
CA ALA A 127 20.51 -50.49 -21.24
C ALA A 127 21.16 -51.54 -20.33
#